data_AF-W1I8T0-F1
#
_entry.id   AF-W1I8T0-F1
#
_cell.length_a   1.000
_cell.length_b   1.000
_cell.length_c   1.000
_cell.angle_alpha   90.00
_cell.angle_beta   90.00
_cell.angle_gamma   90.00
#
_symmetry.space_group_name_H-M   'P 1'
#
loop_
_entity.id
_entity.type
_entity.pdbx_description
1 polymer ?
#
loop_
_entity_poly.entity_id
_entity_poly.type
_entity_poly.pdbx_seq_one_letter_code
_entity_poly.pdbx_strand_id
1 'polypeptide(L)'
;MAKIETFYEVMRRQGITRRSFLKYCSLTAASLGLSPSFAPKIAHAMETKPRLPVLWLHGLECTCCSESFIRSAHPLAKDVILSMLSLDYDDTIMAAAGHQAEAIIEETITKYDGQFLLAVEGNAPLNQ
;
A
#
# COMPACT_ATOMS: atom_id res chain seq x y z
N MET A 1 4.72 -13.72 -9.71
CA MET A 1 3.97 -12.84 -8.78
C MET A 1 2.74 -12.27 -9.49
N ALA A 2 1.57 -12.26 -8.86
CA ALA A 2 0.33 -11.78 -9.47
C ALA A 2 0.39 -10.28 -9.83
N LYS A 3 -0.36 -9.85 -10.85
CA LYS A 3 -0.51 -8.43 -11.21
C LYS A 3 -1.13 -7.68 -10.03
N ILE A 4 -0.52 -6.58 -9.57
CA ILE A 4 -1.08 -5.78 -8.47
C ILE A 4 -2.41 -5.18 -8.94
N GLU A 5 -3.47 -5.48 -8.20
CA GLU A 5 -4.81 -4.98 -8.47
C GLU A 5 -4.87 -3.45 -8.34
N THR A 6 -5.70 -2.82 -9.18
CA THR A 6 -6.02 -1.40 -9.03
C THR A 6 -6.99 -1.18 -7.88
N PHE A 7 -7.06 0.04 -7.35
CA PHE A 7 -8.03 0.37 -6.30
C PHE A 7 -9.47 0.09 -6.74
N TYR A 8 -9.78 0.33 -8.01
CA TYR A 8 -11.08 -0.02 -8.57
C TYR A 8 -11.36 -1.52 -8.51
N GLU A 9 -10.42 -2.37 -8.92
CA GLU A 9 -10.57 -3.83 -8.88
C GLU A 9 -10.82 -4.35 -7.46
N VAL A 10 -10.08 -3.83 -6.48
CA VAL A 10 -10.28 -4.16 -5.06
C VAL A 10 -11.68 -3.77 -4.59
N MET A 11 -12.13 -2.54 -4.88
CA MET A 11 -13.48 -2.08 -4.52
C MET A 11 -14.56 -2.93 -5.19
N ARG A 12 -14.36 -3.35 -6.44
CA ARG A 12 -15.29 -4.22 -7.17
C ARG A 12 -15.39 -5.61 -6.52
N ARG A 13 -14.25 -6.19 -6.10
CA ARG A 13 -14.21 -7.47 -5.37
C ARG A 13 -14.94 -7.40 -4.03
N GLN A 14 -14.92 -6.24 -3.37
CA GLN A 14 -15.66 -5.99 -2.13
C GLN A 14 -17.16 -5.67 -2.35
N GLY A 15 -17.66 -5.78 -3.60
CA GLY A 15 -19.08 -5.60 -3.91
C GLY A 15 -19.51 -4.15 -4.18
N ILE A 16 -18.58 -3.19 -4.25
CA ILE A 16 -18.92 -1.79 -4.54
C ILE A 16 -19.38 -1.65 -5.98
N THR A 17 -20.61 -1.17 -6.19
CA THR A 17 -21.16 -0.92 -7.54
C THR A 17 -20.41 0.19 -8.27
N ARG A 18 -20.39 0.18 -9.61
CA ARG A 18 -19.82 1.28 -10.42
C ARG A 18 -20.44 2.64 -10.05
N ARG A 19 -21.74 2.68 -9.72
CA ARG A 19 -22.44 3.88 -9.28
C ARG A 19 -21.92 4.37 -7.92
N SER A 20 -21.75 3.48 -6.94
CA SER A 20 -21.20 3.82 -5.63
C SER A 20 -19.75 4.31 -5.72
N PHE A 21 -18.95 3.68 -6.60
CA PHE A 21 -17.59 4.12 -6.90
C PHE A 21 -17.54 5.55 -7.45
N LEU A 22 -18.37 5.87 -8.46
CA LEU A 22 -18.42 7.23 -9.00
C LEU A 22 -18.89 8.26 -7.96
N LYS A 23 -19.85 7.89 -7.10
CA LYS A 23 -20.26 8.74 -5.97
C LYS A 23 -19.09 8.98 -5.02
N TYR A 24 -18.31 7.95 -4.70
CA TYR A 24 -17.11 8.08 -3.88
C TYR A 24 -16.11 9.06 -4.51
N CYS A 25 -15.76 8.91 -5.80
CA CYS A 25 -14.84 9.84 -6.46
C CYS A 25 -15.33 11.30 -6.43
N SER A 26 -16.64 11.53 -6.61
CA SER A 26 -17.23 12.86 -6.49
C SER A 26 -17.17 13.41 -5.06
N LEU A 27 -17.44 12.58 -4.05
CA LEU A 27 -17.31 12.96 -2.64
C LEU A 27 -15.85 13.25 -2.27
N THR A 28 -14.89 12.46 -2.77
CA THR A 28 -13.46 12.69 -2.58
C THR A 28 -13.01 14.01 -3.20
N ALA A 29 -13.45 14.32 -4.42
CA ALA A 29 -13.17 15.62 -5.04
C ALA A 29 -13.69 16.77 -4.17
N ALA A 30 -14.93 16.66 -3.68
CA ALA A 30 -15.53 17.67 -2.80
C ALA A 30 -14.80 17.79 -1.46
N SER A 31 -14.44 16.67 -0.81
CA SER A 31 -13.72 16.69 0.48
C SER A 31 -12.32 17.30 0.37
N LEU A 32 -11.69 17.18 -0.79
CA LEU A 32 -10.39 17.79 -1.08
C LEU A 32 -10.51 19.25 -1.56
N GLY A 33 -11.71 19.82 -1.61
CA GLY A 33 -11.95 21.18 -2.11
C GLY A 33 -11.70 21.34 -3.62
N LEU A 34 -11.71 20.23 -4.38
CA LEU A 34 -11.47 20.23 -5.82
C LEU A 34 -12.75 20.51 -6.61
N SER A 35 -12.60 21.12 -7.78
CA SER A 35 -13.70 21.31 -8.74
C SER A 35 -14.32 19.95 -9.13
N PRO A 36 -15.65 19.89 -9.41
CA PRO A 36 -16.30 18.66 -9.91
C PRO A 36 -15.62 18.04 -11.14
N SER A 37 -14.88 18.83 -11.93
CA SER A 37 -14.07 18.37 -13.06
C SER A 37 -12.94 17.39 -12.69
N PHE A 38 -12.57 17.30 -11.41
CA PHE A 38 -11.58 16.34 -10.93
C PHE A 38 -12.16 14.96 -10.61
N ALA A 39 -13.48 14.82 -10.42
CA ALA A 39 -14.08 13.51 -10.12
C ALA A 39 -13.77 12.45 -11.19
N PRO A 40 -13.83 12.74 -12.52
CA PRO A 40 -13.41 11.80 -13.56
C PRO A 40 -11.90 11.49 -13.52
N LYS A 41 -11.06 12.47 -13.16
CA LYS A 41 -9.60 12.26 -13.01
C LYS A 41 -9.28 11.32 -11.85
N ILE A 42 -9.99 11.46 -10.73
CA ILE A 42 -9.87 10.57 -9.58
C ILE A 42 -10.34 9.17 -9.97
N ALA A 43 -11.50 9.05 -10.62
CA ALA A 43 -12.00 7.75 -11.08
C ALA A 43 -10.99 7.05 -12.00
N HIS A 44 -10.45 7.78 -12.99
CA HIS A 44 -9.43 7.23 -13.89
C HIS A 44 -8.16 6.80 -13.14
N ALA A 45 -7.70 7.60 -12.18
CA ALA A 45 -6.53 7.24 -11.37
C ALA A 45 -6.79 5.95 -10.55
N MET A 46 -7.97 5.79 -9.96
CA MET A 46 -8.32 4.57 -9.22
C MET A 46 -8.52 3.35 -10.11
N GLU A 47 -8.96 3.54 -11.36
CA GLU A 47 -9.11 2.48 -12.36
C GLU A 47 -7.78 2.01 -12.95
N THR A 48 -6.77 2.88 -12.98
CA THR A 48 -5.50 2.62 -13.69
C THR A 48 -4.30 2.41 -12.78
N LYS A 49 -4.24 3.08 -11.62
CA LYS A 49 -3.11 2.98 -10.72
C LYS A 49 -3.24 1.74 -9.82
N PRO A 50 -2.23 0.87 -9.80
CA PRO A 50 -2.19 -0.23 -8.84
C PRO A 50 -2.05 0.30 -7.41
N ARG A 51 -2.29 -0.57 -6.42
CA ARG A 51 -1.91 -0.29 -5.03
C ARG A 51 -0.41 0.01 -4.95
N LEU A 52 -0.04 0.95 -4.08
CA LEU A 52 1.36 1.36 -3.89
C LEU A 52 2.16 0.21 -3.27
N PRO A 53 3.22 -0.29 -3.93
CA PRO A 53 4.16 -1.23 -3.35
C PRO A 53 4.93 -0.59 -2.19
N VAL A 54 5.08 -1.33 -1.09
CA VAL A 54 5.80 -0.89 0.10
C VAL A 54 6.82 -1.95 0.50
N LEU A 55 8.06 -1.50 0.66
CA LEU A 55 9.12 -2.26 1.32
C LEU A 55 9.29 -1.69 2.73
N TRP A 56 9.13 -2.52 3.76
CA TRP A 56 9.35 -2.16 5.15
C TRP A 56 10.61 -2.86 5.67
N LEU A 57 11.70 -2.11 5.81
CA LEU A 57 12.99 -2.66 6.24
C LEU A 57 13.22 -2.41 7.73
N HIS A 58 13.73 -3.44 8.40
CA HIS A 58 14.06 -3.42 9.82
C HIS A 58 15.58 -3.25 10.00
N GLY A 59 15.99 -2.18 10.67
CA GLY A 59 17.36 -1.88 11.06
C GLY A 59 17.65 -2.33 12.50
N LEU A 60 18.37 -1.51 13.25
CA LEU A 60 18.51 -1.68 14.70
C LEU A 60 17.27 -1.16 15.41
N GLU A 61 16.40 -2.09 15.79
CA GLU A 61 15.01 -1.80 16.07
C GLU A 61 14.46 -2.72 17.18
N CYS A 62 13.28 -2.44 17.73
CA CYS A 62 12.68 -3.16 18.88
C CYS A 62 11.26 -3.71 18.62
N THR A 63 10.83 -3.63 17.38
CA THR A 63 9.60 -4.08 16.72
C THR A 63 8.34 -3.34 17.18
N CYS A 64 8.51 -2.24 17.92
CA CYS A 64 7.40 -1.49 18.48
C CYS A 64 6.64 -0.66 17.44
N CYS A 65 7.25 -0.28 16.31
CA CYS A 65 6.51 0.41 15.24
C CYS A 65 5.63 -0.59 14.48
N SER A 66 6.12 -1.80 14.23
CA SER A 66 5.27 -2.91 13.74
C SER A 66 4.15 -3.27 14.71
N GLU A 67 4.40 -3.37 16.02
CA GLU A 67 3.33 -3.61 17.00
C GLU A 67 2.28 -2.48 16.95
N SER A 68 2.74 -1.22 16.90
CA SER A 68 1.87 -0.06 16.78
C SER A 68 1.00 -0.13 15.52
N PHE A 69 1.59 -0.51 14.38
CA PHE A 69 0.86 -0.70 13.12
C PHE A 69 -0.19 -1.79 13.22
N ILE A 70 0.16 -2.97 13.76
CA ILE A 70 -0.77 -4.10 13.94
C ILE A 70 -1.94 -3.71 14.84
N ARG A 71 -1.72 -2.82 15.81
CA ARG A 71 -2.75 -2.31 16.75
C ARG A 71 -3.52 -1.10 16.25
N SER A 72 -3.27 -0.61 15.04
CA SER A 72 -4.01 0.51 14.47
C SER A 72 -5.50 0.21 14.37
N ALA A 73 -6.35 1.19 14.77
CA ALA A 73 -7.81 1.05 14.77
C ALA A 73 -8.48 1.73 13.55
N HIS A 74 -7.89 2.80 13.04
CA HIS A 74 -8.48 3.63 11.98
C HIS A 74 -7.39 4.18 11.05
N PRO A 75 -6.99 3.45 9.99
CA PRO A 75 -7.50 2.15 9.52
C PRO A 75 -6.96 0.94 10.32
N LEU A 76 -7.61 -0.23 10.21
CA LEU A 76 -7.08 -1.49 10.72
C LEU A 76 -5.90 -1.97 9.86
N ALA A 77 -4.91 -2.65 10.46
CA ALA A 77 -3.77 -3.21 9.73
C ALA A 77 -4.21 -4.09 8.54
N LYS A 78 -5.22 -4.95 8.74
CA LYS A 78 -5.79 -5.77 7.65
C LYS A 78 -6.34 -4.93 6.49
N ASP A 79 -6.93 -3.78 6.77
CA ASP A 79 -7.53 -2.93 5.75
C ASP A 79 -6.43 -2.19 4.97
N VAL A 80 -5.35 -1.80 5.66
CA VAL A 80 -4.16 -1.24 5.03
C VAL A 80 -3.54 -2.23 4.05
N ILE A 81 -3.23 -3.44 4.53
CA ILE A 81 -2.53 -4.48 3.75
C ILE A 81 -3.39 -5.01 2.59
N LEU A 82 -4.70 -5.21 2.82
CA LEU A 82 -5.58 -5.83 1.82
C LEU A 82 -6.24 -4.84 0.88
N SER A 83 -6.37 -3.57 1.27
CA SER A 83 -7.19 -2.60 0.52
C SER A 83 -6.49 -1.28 0.17
N MET A 84 -5.44 -0.86 0.89
CA MET A 84 -4.83 0.47 0.70
C MET A 84 -3.49 0.41 -0.02
N LEU A 85 -2.58 -0.45 0.41
CA LEU A 85 -1.23 -0.57 -0.13
C LEU A 85 -0.91 -2.05 -0.40
N SER A 86 0.15 -2.30 -1.15
CA SER A 86 0.72 -3.64 -1.30
C SER A 86 1.95 -3.70 -0.41
N LEU A 87 1.83 -4.32 0.77
CA LEU A 87 2.97 -4.55 1.64
C LEU A 87 3.74 -5.75 1.10
N ASP A 88 4.72 -5.47 0.25
CA ASP A 88 5.42 -6.50 -0.52
C ASP A 88 6.54 -7.13 0.32
N TYR A 89 7.15 -6.37 1.23
CA TYR A 89 8.14 -6.88 2.18
C TYR A 89 7.91 -6.30 3.58
N ASP A 90 7.86 -7.19 4.56
CA ASP A 90 7.87 -6.92 6.00
C ASP A 90 8.22 -8.26 6.67
N ASP A 91 9.43 -8.40 7.19
CA ASP A 91 9.95 -9.65 7.73
C ASP A 91 9.26 -10.10 9.04
N THR A 92 8.45 -9.24 9.66
CA THR A 92 7.69 -9.57 10.86
C THR A 92 6.40 -10.32 10.54
N ILE A 93 5.71 -9.96 9.44
CA ILE A 93 4.38 -10.52 9.11
C ILE A 93 4.27 -11.20 7.74
N MET A 94 5.33 -11.19 6.92
CA MET A 94 5.34 -11.87 5.63
C MET A 94 5.40 -13.40 5.78
N ALA A 95 4.90 -14.10 4.75
CA ALA A 95 4.91 -15.56 4.73
C ALA A 95 6.24 -16.18 4.23
N ALA A 96 6.99 -15.45 3.39
CA ALA A 96 8.26 -15.92 2.85
C ALA A 96 9.41 -15.66 3.85
N ALA A 97 10.46 -16.48 3.78
CA ALA A 97 11.63 -16.37 4.67
C ALA A 97 12.91 -16.77 3.92
N GLY A 98 14.08 -16.41 4.47
CA GLY A 98 15.37 -16.74 3.89
C GLY A 98 15.52 -16.20 2.47
N HIS A 99 16.04 -17.01 1.55
CA HIS A 99 16.31 -16.59 0.16
C HIS A 99 15.07 -16.07 -0.59
N GLN A 100 13.89 -16.59 -0.26
CA GLN A 100 12.64 -16.14 -0.87
C GLN A 100 12.27 -14.72 -0.41
N ALA A 101 12.57 -14.36 0.84
CA ALA A 101 12.34 -13.02 1.35
C ALA A 101 13.30 -12.01 0.69
N GLU A 102 14.58 -12.36 0.60
CA GLU A 102 15.60 -11.52 -0.07
C GLU A 102 15.26 -11.27 -1.54
N ALA A 103 14.83 -12.31 -2.27
CA ALA A 103 14.43 -12.19 -3.67
C ALA A 103 13.27 -11.19 -3.87
N ILE A 104 12.34 -11.10 -2.91
CA ILE A 104 11.21 -10.16 -3.00
C ILE A 104 11.70 -8.71 -2.96
N ILE A 105 12.73 -8.39 -2.18
CA ILE A 105 13.31 -7.04 -2.13
C ILE A 105 13.86 -6.68 -3.52
N GLU A 106 14.71 -7.53 -4.09
CA GLU A 106 15.32 -7.31 -5.40
C GLU A 106 14.28 -7.21 -6.53
N GLU A 107 13.29 -8.11 -6.52
CA GLU A 107 12.19 -8.12 -7.49
C GLU A 107 11.36 -6.83 -7.40
N THR A 108 11.04 -6.37 -6.19
CA THR A 108 10.22 -5.17 -5.97
C THR A 108 10.96 -3.92 -6.42
N ILE A 109 12.25 -3.77 -6.07
CA ILE A 109 13.09 -2.65 -6.52
C ILE A 109 13.16 -2.62 -8.04
N THR A 110 13.43 -3.77 -8.67
CA THR A 110 13.59 -3.85 -10.13
C THR A 110 12.28 -3.57 -10.87
N LYS A 111 11.16 -4.10 -10.38
CA LYS A 111 9.87 -4.02 -11.05
C LYS A 111 9.17 -2.67 -10.86
N TYR A 112 9.39 -2.04 -9.72
CA TYR A 112 8.71 -0.80 -9.31
C TYR A 112 9.68 0.36 -9.12
N ASP A 113 10.78 0.41 -9.88
CA ASP A 113 11.77 1.49 -9.81
C ASP A 113 11.11 2.88 -9.86
N GLY A 114 11.39 3.70 -8.85
CA GLY A 114 10.77 5.02 -8.66
C GLY A 114 9.27 5.03 -8.33
N GLN A 115 8.66 3.86 -8.09
CA GLN A 115 7.21 3.68 -7.89
C GLN A 115 6.84 2.95 -6.59
N PHE A 116 7.80 2.53 -5.77
CA PHE A 116 7.56 1.95 -4.45
C PHE A 116 7.84 2.96 -3.32
N LEU A 117 7.25 2.70 -2.16
CA LEU A 117 7.57 3.40 -0.92
C LEU A 117 8.52 2.55 -0.07
N LEU A 118 9.59 3.17 0.43
CA LEU A 118 10.47 2.57 1.42
C LEU A 118 10.10 3.09 2.82
N ALA A 119 9.67 2.19 3.69
CA ALA A 119 9.57 2.42 5.12
C ALA A 119 10.79 1.79 5.81
N VAL A 120 11.35 2.48 6.80
CA VAL A 120 12.49 1.99 7.58
C VAL A 120 12.15 2.11 9.06
N GLU A 121 12.26 1.00 9.77
CA GLU A 121 12.12 0.93 11.22
C GLU A 121 13.51 0.72 11.85
N GLY A 122 13.83 1.54 12.85
CA GLY A 122 15.12 1.51 13.54
C GLY A 122 16.27 2.19 12.83
N ASN A 123 17.41 2.26 13.51
CA ASN A 123 18.57 2.98 13.01
C ASN A 123 19.44 2.10 12.11
N ALA A 124 20.06 2.71 11.09
CA ALA A 124 21.18 2.08 10.40
C ALA A 124 22.40 2.11 11.35
N PRO A 125 23.06 0.97 11.63
CA PRO A 125 24.30 0.98 12.39
C PRO A 125 25.39 1.65 11.55
N LEU A 126 25.75 2.87 11.93
CA LEU A 126 26.98 3.50 11.48
C LEU A 126 28.02 3.12 12.52
N ASN A 127 29.06 2.40 12.11
CA ASN A 127 30.09 1.83 12.98
C ASN A 127 30.99 2.93 13.61
N GLN A 128 30.38 3.82 14.39
CA GLN A 128 30.98 4.94 15.14
C GLN A 128 30.90 4.68 16.63
#